data_AF-A0A2G1YBZ8-F1
#
_entry.id   AF-A0A2G1YBZ8-F1
#
_cell.length_a   1.000
_cell.length_b   1.000
_cell.length_c   1.000
_cell.angle_alpha   90.00
_cell.angle_beta   90.00
_cell.angle_gamma   90.00
#
_symmetry.space_group_name_H-M   'P 1'
#
loop_
_entity.id
_entity.type
_entity.pdbx_description
1 polymer ?
#
loop_
_entity_poly.entity_id
_entity_poly.type
_entity_poly.pdbx_seq_one_letter_code
_entity_poly.pdbx_strand_id
1 'polypeptide(L)'
;MSWKSRIQILDLGKDDRIESTCKSCGYTWYEFVSDYIDKAYPRQLYLDEFEASLHCHQWNCKGKIRIALSSEAETEGFQGGLA
;
A
#
# COMPACT_ATOMS: atom_id res chain seq x y z
N MET A 1 -6.52 -2.88 -17.23
CA MET A 1 -7.35 -2.36 -16.13
C MET A 1 -7.13 -3.26 -14.93
N SER A 2 -6.50 -2.75 -13.88
CA SER A 2 -6.31 -3.51 -12.63
C SER A 2 -7.56 -3.32 -11.75
N TRP A 3 -7.85 -4.27 -10.88
CA TRP A 3 -8.92 -4.11 -9.88
C TRP A 3 -8.67 -2.93 -8.94
N LYS A 4 -7.41 -2.49 -8.79
CA LYS A 4 -7.00 -1.33 -7.98
C LYS A 4 -7.54 0.00 -8.51
N SER A 5 -7.84 0.10 -9.80
CA SER A 5 -8.48 1.29 -10.37
C SER A 5 -9.99 1.38 -10.05
N ARG A 6 -10.56 0.40 -9.34
CA ARG A 6 -11.99 0.34 -9.00
C ARG A 6 -12.27 0.52 -7.51
N ILE A 7 -11.24 0.47 -6.66
CA ILE A 7 -11.35 0.54 -5.20
C ILE A 7 -10.68 1.84 -4.75
N GLN A 8 -11.39 2.61 -3.93
CA GLN A 8 -10.87 3.81 -3.30
C GLN A 8 -10.43 3.52 -1.87
N ILE A 9 -9.57 4.37 -1.31
CA ILE A 9 -9.17 4.28 0.11
C ILE A 9 -10.40 4.35 1.03
N LEU A 10 -11.43 5.11 0.67
CA LEU A 10 -12.70 5.20 1.42
C LEU A 10 -13.52 3.90 1.43
N ASP A 11 -13.30 3.00 0.47
CA ASP A 11 -14.01 1.71 0.39
C ASP A 11 -13.41 0.68 1.36
N LEU A 12 -12.21 0.95 1.88
CA LEU A 12 -11.51 0.08 2.82
C LEU A 12 -11.93 0.37 4.26
N GLY A 13 -11.89 -0.68 5.09
CA GLY A 13 -12.09 -0.57 6.52
C GLY A 13 -10.93 0.17 7.19
N LYS A 14 -11.21 0.84 8.30
CA LYS A 14 -10.17 1.59 9.04
C LYS A 14 -9.06 0.71 9.62
N ASP A 15 -9.38 -0.57 9.86
CA ASP A 15 -8.46 -1.57 10.39
C ASP A 15 -7.67 -2.27 9.27
N ASP A 16 -8.10 -2.13 8.01
CA ASP A 16 -7.37 -2.68 6.87
C ASP A 16 -5.95 -2.10 6.82
N ARG A 17 -5.03 -2.99 6.44
CA ARG A 17 -3.61 -2.66 6.29
C ARG A 17 -3.23 -2.66 4.82
N ILE A 18 -2.52 -1.60 4.46
CA ILE A 18 -1.88 -1.43 3.16
C ILE A 18 -0.42 -1.83 3.35
N GLU A 19 -0.02 -2.90 2.68
CA GLU A 19 1.38 -3.28 2.52
C GLU A 19 1.94 -2.54 1.30
N SER A 20 3.00 -1.77 1.53
CA SER A 20 3.70 -0.99 0.52
C SER A 20 5.10 -1.53 0.33
N THR A 21 5.42 -1.97 -0.88
CA THR A 21 6.71 -2.60 -1.21
C THR A 21 7.40 -1.87 -2.35
N CYS A 22 8.65 -1.46 -2.13
CA CYS A 22 9.45 -0.83 -3.16
C CYS A 22 9.92 -1.85 -4.21
N LYS A 23 9.60 -1.62 -5.49
CA LYS A 23 10.05 -2.48 -6.59
C LYS A 23 11.55 -2.36 -6.90
N SER A 24 12.23 -1.33 -6.40
CA SER A 24 13.65 -1.08 -6.67
C SER A 24 14.58 -1.61 -5.59
N CYS A 25 14.23 -1.44 -4.30
CA CYS A 25 15.09 -1.86 -3.18
C CYS A 25 14.48 -2.95 -2.29
N GLY A 26 13.23 -3.36 -2.53
CA GLY A 26 12.55 -4.38 -1.72
C GLY A 26 12.09 -3.91 -0.34
N TYR A 27 12.30 -2.64 0.03
CA TYR A 27 11.83 -2.11 1.31
C TYR A 27 10.30 -2.20 1.38
N THR A 28 9.81 -2.88 2.42
CA THR A 28 8.40 -3.16 2.65
C THR A 28 7.98 -2.54 3.98
N TRP A 29 6.83 -1.88 4.01
CA TRP A 29 6.25 -1.32 5.23
C TRP A 29 4.73 -1.46 5.21
N TYR A 30 4.13 -1.40 6.40
CA TYR A 30 2.70 -1.57 6.61
C TYR A 30 2.11 -0.29 7.18
N GLU A 31 0.98 0.13 6.63
CA GLU A 31 0.26 1.32 7.07
C GLU A 31 -1.22 0.99 7.20
N PHE A 32 -1.87 1.57 8.20
CA PHE A 32 -3.31 1.42 8.35
C PHE A 32 -4.05 2.40 7.45
N VAL A 33 -5.17 1.95 6.89
CA VAL A 33 -6.09 2.82 6.14
C VAL A 33 -6.57 4.00 7.00
N SER A 34 -6.68 3.81 8.32
CA SER A 34 -7.02 4.89 9.26
C SER A 34 -6.09 6.10 9.21
N ASP A 35 -4.82 5.95 8.84
CA ASP A 35 -3.88 7.07 8.67
C ASP A 35 -4.22 7.95 7.45
N TYR A 36 -4.93 7.37 6.48
CA TYR A 36 -5.27 7.99 5.20
C TYR A 36 -6.72 8.47 5.13
N ILE A 37 -7.64 7.81 5.83
CA ILE A 37 -9.08 8.10 5.76
C ILE A 37 -9.43 9.48 6.33
N ASP A 38 -8.67 9.95 7.33
CA ASP A 38 -8.86 11.27 7.95
C ASP A 38 -8.36 12.42 7.05
N LYS A 39 -7.40 12.12 6.17
CA LYS A 39 -6.77 13.12 5.29
C LYS A 39 -7.67 13.40 4.08
N ALA A 40 -7.99 14.67 3.86
CA ALA A 40 -8.96 15.10 2.83
C ALA A 40 -8.60 14.70 1.39
N TYR A 41 -7.31 14.64 1.08
CA TYR A 41 -6.78 14.31 -0.25
C TYR A 41 -6.66 12.79 -0.50
N PRO A 42 -5.89 12.01 0.27
CA PRO A 42 -5.67 10.60 -0.03
C PRO A 42 -6.92 9.72 0.13
N ARG A 43 -7.90 10.11 0.94
CA ARG A 43 -9.14 9.34 1.11
C ARG A 43 -9.92 9.14 -0.20
N GLN A 44 -9.86 10.11 -1.13
CA GLN A 44 -10.61 10.07 -2.39
C GLN A 44 -9.84 9.38 -3.53
N LEU A 45 -8.58 9.00 -3.28
CA LEU A 45 -7.75 8.38 -4.31
C LEU A 45 -8.15 6.92 -4.51
N TYR A 46 -8.10 6.49 -5.77
CA TYR A 46 -8.12 5.07 -6.08
C TYR A 46 -6.80 4.42 -5.69
N LEU A 47 -6.81 3.12 -5.42
CA LEU A 47 -5.61 2.38 -5.02
C LEU A 47 -4.46 2.49 -6.05
N ASP A 48 -4.79 2.53 -7.34
CA ASP A 48 -3.79 2.75 -8.40
C ASP A 48 -3.14 4.15 -8.33
N GLU A 49 -3.94 5.18 -8.06
CA GLU A 49 -3.46 6.57 -7.91
C GLU A 49 -2.66 6.74 -6.63
N PHE A 50 -3.10 6.09 -5.55
CA PHE A 50 -2.39 6.04 -4.29
C PHE A 50 -1.02 5.37 -4.46
N GLU A 51 -0.95 4.21 -5.12
CA GLU A 51 0.31 3.54 -5.48
C GLU A 51 1.24 4.44 -6.31
N ALA A 52 0.69 5.16 -7.28
CA ALA A 52 1.45 6.04 -8.15
C ALA A 52 2.04 7.27 -7.43
N SER A 53 1.35 7.73 -6.38
CA SER A 53 1.75 8.87 -5.53
C SER A 53 2.86 8.50 -4.54
N LEU A 54 2.90 7.24 -4.11
CA LEU A 54 3.90 6.75 -3.16
C LEU A 54 5.29 6.63 -3.78
N HIS A 55 6.29 6.91 -2.96
CA HIS A 55 7.71 6.76 -3.27
C HIS A 55 8.41 6.07 -2.11
N CYS A 56 9.54 5.41 -2.38
CA CYS A 56 10.27 4.70 -1.33
C CYS A 56 10.75 5.63 -0.21
N HIS A 57 10.52 5.21 1.04
CA HIS A 57 11.00 5.93 2.22
C HIS A 57 12.48 5.68 2.52
N GLN A 58 13.10 4.66 1.90
CA GLN A 58 14.49 4.33 2.13
C GLN A 58 15.42 5.44 1.63
N TRP A 59 16.49 5.71 2.38
CA TRP A 59 17.43 6.78 2.04
C TRP A 59 18.00 6.59 0.63
N ASN A 60 17.89 7.63 -0.19
CA ASN A 60 18.30 7.66 -1.60
C ASN A 60 17.55 6.69 -2.55
N CYS A 61 16.47 6.03 -2.10
CA CYS A 61 15.61 5.27 -2.99
C CYS A 61 14.43 6.12 -3.46
N LYS A 62 14.23 6.22 -4.77
CA LYS A 62 13.04 6.88 -5.37
C LYS A 62 12.22 5.89 -6.21
N GLY A 63 12.34 4.61 -5.86
CA GLY A 63 11.68 3.52 -6.59
C GLY A 63 10.16 3.62 -6.50
N LYS A 64 9.50 3.09 -7.53
CA LYS A 64 8.03 2.95 -7.53
C LYS A 64 7.60 1.89 -6.52
N ILE A 65 6.47 2.16 -5.89
CA ILE A 65 5.88 1.30 -4.87
C ILE A 65 4.86 0.38 -5.52
N ARG A 66 4.71 -0.80 -4.94
CA ARG A 66 3.59 -1.72 -5.19
C ARG A 66 2.80 -1.79 -3.90
N ILE A 67 1.50 -1.57 -3.98
CA ILE A 67 0.63 -1.80 -2.83
C ILE A 67 -0.08 -3.15 -2.96
N ALA A 68 -0.26 -3.80 -1.81
CA ALA A 68 -1.10 -4.96 -1.58
C ALA A 68 -1.98 -4.70 -0.35
N LEU A 69 -3.22 -5.19 -0.38
CA LEU A 69 -4.11 -5.15 0.78
C LEU A 69 -3.92 -6.48 1.52
N SER A 70 -3.59 -6.41 2.81
CA SER A 70 -3.55 -7.61 3.64
C SER A 70 -4.90 -7.74 4.36
N SER A 71 -5.81 -8.54 3.79
CA SER A 71 -7.01 -8.97 4.50
C SER A 71 -6.61 -9.87 5.68
N GLU A 72 -7.17 -9.64 6.87
CA GLU A 72 -6.87 -10.41 8.09
C GLU A 72 -7.06 -11.94 7.93
N ALA A 73 -7.81 -12.39 6.92
CA ALA A 73 -8.06 -13.79 6.64
C ALA A 73 -6.88 -14.54 5.98
N GLU A 74 -5.86 -13.84 5.44
CA GLU A 74 -4.80 -14.47 4.63
C GLU A 74 -3.39 -14.10 5.11
N THR A 75 -3.20 -13.89 6.42
CA THR A 75 -1.84 -13.90 7.00
C THR A 75 -1.30 -15.34 7.13
N GLU A 76 -1.46 -16.14 6.08
CA GLU A 76 -0.64 -17.34 5.88
C GLU A 76 0.67 -16.92 5.23
N GLY A 77 1.69 -16.77 6.08
CA GLY A 77 3.06 -17.08 5.70
C GLY A 77 3.74 -16.11 4.74
N PHE A 78 4.41 -15.13 5.35
CA PHE A 78 5.83 -14.85 5.07
C PHE A 78 6.48 -15.77 3.98
N GLN A 79 6.66 -15.26 2.76
CA GLN A 79 7.63 -15.79 1.78
C GLN A 79 8.40 -14.64 1.17
N GLY A 80 9.49 -14.27 1.82
CA GLY A 80 10.43 -13.26 1.35
C GLY A 80 11.72 -13.34 2.13
N GLY A 81 12.25 -14.56 2.27
CA GLY A 81 13.58 -14.78 2.84
C GLY A 81 14.61 -13.95 2.09
N LEU A 82 15.27 -13.08 2.84
CA LEU A 82 16.59 -12.56 2.53
C LEU A 82 17.56 -13.73 2.31
N ALA A 83 18.41 -13.59 1.29
CA ALA A 83 19.59 -14.41 0.93
C ALA A 83 19.35 -15.69 0.11
#